data_AF-A0A1G0XWC0-F1
#
_entry.id   AF-A0A1G0XWC0-F1
#
_cell.length_a   1.000
_cell.length_b   1.000
_cell.length_c   1.000
_cell.angle_alpha   90.00
_cell.angle_beta   90.00
_cell.angle_gamma   90.00
#
_symmetry.space_group_name_H-M   'P 1'
#
loop_
_entity.id
_entity.type
_entity.pdbx_description
1 polymer ?
#
loop_
_entity_poly.entity_id
_entity_poly.type
_entity_poly.pdbx_seq_one_letter_code
_entity_poly.pdbx_strand_id
1 'polypeptide(L)'
;MKKLMRKRSGGQTIVEYILIVVLVALAALTVLGLFSDTLRKKISGVISTLTSGEEASEAQSNVQTKSEDILKDLDETGLDSGS
;
A
#
# COMPACT_ATOMS: atom_id res chain seq x y z
N MET A 1 -20.38 45.74 2.57
CA MET A 1 -19.99 44.31 2.63
C MET A 1 -19.96 43.75 1.22
N LYS A 2 -18.77 43.49 0.64
CA LYS A 2 -18.64 42.93 -0.71
C LYS A 2 -18.90 41.42 -0.66
N LYS A 3 -20.07 40.99 -1.13
CA LYS A 3 -20.43 39.58 -1.28
C LYS A 3 -19.60 39.03 -2.44
N LEU A 4 -18.61 38.18 -2.16
CA LEU A 4 -17.83 37.48 -3.18
C LEU A 4 -18.78 36.54 -3.92
N MET A 5 -19.27 36.97 -5.08
CA MET A 5 -20.07 36.13 -5.97
C MET A 5 -19.13 35.07 -6.55
N ARG A 6 -19.21 33.85 -6.00
CA ARG A 6 -18.47 32.68 -6.48
C ARG A 6 -18.93 32.38 -7.91
N LYS A 7 -18.11 32.78 -8.88
CA LYS A 7 -18.32 32.53 -10.30
C LYS A 7 -18.28 31.02 -10.49
N ARG A 8 -19.42 30.38 -10.78
CA ARG A 8 -19.48 28.96 -11.11
C ARG A 8 -18.87 28.76 -12.49
N SER A 9 -17.58 28.44 -12.52
CA SER A 9 -16.87 28.02 -13.72
C SER A 9 -17.39 26.64 -14.12
N GLY A 10 -18.01 26.51 -15.30
CA GLY A 10 -18.38 25.20 -15.84
C GLY A 10 -17.14 24.31 -15.89
N GLY A 11 -17.21 23.11 -15.31
CA GLY A 11 -16.08 22.18 -15.17
C GLY A 11 -15.39 22.17 -13.80
N GLN A 12 -15.68 23.12 -12.90
CA GLN A 12 -15.14 23.06 -11.53
C GLN A 12 -15.65 21.83 -10.75
N THR A 13 -16.92 21.44 -10.95
CA THR A 13 -17.52 20.31 -10.25
C THR A 13 -16.90 18.96 -10.63
N ILE A 14 -16.52 18.75 -11.90
CA ILE A 14 -15.91 17.48 -12.31
C ILE A 14 -14.49 17.36 -11.74
N VAL A 15 -13.72 18.45 -11.73
CA VAL A 15 -12.36 18.48 -11.18
C VAL A 15 -12.38 18.32 -9.66
N GLU A 16 -13.31 18.98 -8.97
CA GLU A 16 -13.46 18.86 -7.52
C GLU A 16 -13.81 17.41 -7.11
N TYR A 17 -14.69 16.75 -7.86
CA TYR A 17 -15.01 15.35 -7.62
C TYR A 17 -13.80 14.44 -7.83
N ILE A 18 -13.09 14.60 -8.96
CA ILE A 18 -11.89 13.81 -9.25
C ILE A 18 -10.83 14.01 -8.15
N LEU A 19 -10.62 15.24 -7.69
CA LEU A 19 -9.67 15.52 -6.61
C LEU A 19 -10.04 14.82 -5.30
N ILE A 20 -11.32 14.81 -4.92
CA ILE A 20 -11.77 14.11 -3.71
C ILE A 20 -11.56 12.60 -3.87
N VAL A 21 -11.91 12.02 -5.02
CA VAL A 21 -11.72 10.59 -5.29
C VAL A 21 -10.24 10.21 -5.21
N VAL A 22 -9.36 10.99 -5.83
CA VAL A 22 -7.91 10.76 -5.78
C VAL A 22 -7.38 10.88 -4.35
N LEU A 23 -7.83 11.88 -3.58
CA LEU A 23 -7.45 12.02 -2.17
C LEU A 23 -7.83 10.78 -1.33
N VAL A 24 -9.06 10.28 -1.50
CA VAL A 24 -9.52 9.08 -0.80
C VAL A 24 -8.75 7.84 -1.25
N ALA A 25 -8.48 7.70 -2.55
CA ALA A 25 -7.71 6.58 -3.09
C ALA A 25 -6.27 6.56 -2.54
N LEU A 26 -5.60 7.71 -2.50
CA LEU A 26 -4.26 7.83 -1.93
C LEU A 26 -4.25 7.50 -0.43
N ALA A 27 -5.23 8.00 0.32
CA ALA A 27 -5.39 7.64 1.73
C ALA A 27 -5.60 6.13 1.91
N ALA A 28 -6.48 5.52 1.10
CA ALA A 28 -6.71 4.07 1.14
C ALA A 28 -5.44 3.27 0.80
N LEU A 29 -4.64 3.71 -0.17
CA LEU A 29 -3.38 3.07 -0.54
C LEU A 29 -2.36 3.10 0.61
N THR A 30 -2.26 4.25 1.30
CA THR A 30 -1.37 4.38 2.47
C THR A 30 -1.83 3.50 3.64
N VAL A 31 -3.13 3.47 3.94
CA VAL A 31 -3.70 2.62 4.99
C VAL A 31 -3.49 1.15 4.64
N LEU A 32 -3.68 0.76 3.37
CA LEU A 32 -3.46 -0.60 2.90
C LEU A 32 -1.98 -1.02 3.05
N GLY A 33 -1.03 -0.13 2.74
CA GLY A 33 0.40 -0.39 2.95
C GLY A 33 0.73 -0.65 4.42
N LEU A 34 0.35 0.27 5.30
CA LEU A 34 0.59 0.14 6.75
C LEU A 34 -0.14 -1.06 7.37
N PHE A 35 -1.36 -1.34 6.90
CA PHE A 35 -2.14 -2.49 7.32
C PHE A 35 -1.53 -3.80 6.82
N SER A 36 -0.97 -3.84 5.61
CA SER A 36 -0.35 -5.03 5.04
C SER A 36 0.86 -5.49 5.85
N ASP A 37 1.71 -4.58 6.31
CA ASP A 37 2.85 -4.92 7.18
C ASP A 37 2.38 -5.46 8.54
N THR A 38 1.33 -4.85 9.10
CA THR A 38 0.71 -5.32 10.36
C THR A 38 0.10 -6.70 10.19
N LEU A 39 -0.57 -6.95 9.06
CA LEU A 39 -1.17 -8.23 8.72
C LEU A 39 -0.10 -9.30 8.52
N ARG A 40 0.97 -9.02 7.75
CA ARG A 40 2.12 -9.91 7.55
C ARG A 40 2.78 -10.30 8.88
N LYS A 41 2.99 -9.33 9.77
CA LYS A 41 3.57 -9.59 11.11
C LYS A 41 2.68 -10.47 11.99
N LYS A 42 1.35 -10.31 11.92
CA LYS A 42 0.41 -11.16 12.66
C LYS A 42 0.38 -12.58 12.09
N ILE A 43 0.34 -12.70 10.76
CA ILE A 43 0.36 -13.99 10.06
C ILE A 43 1.67 -14.73 10.35
N SER A 44 2.82 -14.06 10.32
CA SER A 44 4.11 -14.69 10.65
C SER A 44 4.16 -15.20 12.09
N GLY A 45 3.60 -14.43 13.03
CA GLY A 45 3.48 -14.85 14.43
C GLY A 45 2.62 -16.12 14.57
N VAL A 46 1.47 -16.17 13.88
CA VAL A 46 0.61 -17.37 13.90
C VAL A 46 1.30 -18.56 13.23
N ILE A 47 1.91 -18.39 12.06
CA ILE A 47 2.65 -19.46 11.37
C ILE A 47 3.77 -20.00 12.26
N SER A 48 4.51 -19.14 12.96
CA SER A 48 5.57 -19.57 13.88
C SER A 48 5.05 -20.39 15.08
N THR A 49 3.77 -20.28 15.41
CA THR A 49 3.13 -21.08 16.48
C THR A 49 2.47 -22.35 15.97
N LEU A 50 2.04 -22.38 14.70
CA LEU A 50 1.36 -23.52 14.08
C LEU A 50 2.33 -24.48 13.39
N THR A 51 3.43 -23.94 12.85
CA THR A 51 4.54 -24.67 12.23
C THR A 51 5.77 -24.50 13.11
N SER A 52 6.36 -25.61 13.55
CA SER A 52 7.65 -25.65 14.23
C SER A 52 8.67 -26.34 13.33
N GLY A 53 9.75 -25.65 12.94
CA GLY A 53 10.77 -26.18 12.03
C GLY A 53 11.23 -25.19 10.96
N GLU A 54 12.02 -25.65 9.99
CA GLU A 54 12.59 -24.85 8.89
C GLU A 54 11.56 -23.99 8.14
N GLU A 55 10.34 -24.51 7.95
CA GLU A 55 9.22 -23.82 7.27
C GLU A 55 8.78 -22.52 8.00
N ALA A 56 8.86 -22.47 9.34
CA ALA A 56 8.60 -21.24 10.08
C ALA A 56 9.73 -20.21 9.91
N SER A 57 10.96 -20.69 9.79
CA SER A 57 12.14 -19.85 9.54
C SER A 57 12.07 -19.20 8.16
N GLU A 58 11.63 -19.96 7.14
CA GLU A 58 11.38 -19.46 5.78
C GLU A 58 10.20 -18.48 5.70
N ALA A 59 9.11 -18.72 6.43
CA ALA A 59 8.01 -17.77 6.51
C ALA A 59 8.43 -16.45 7.18
N GLN A 60 9.35 -16.51 8.14
CA GLN A 60 9.87 -15.34 8.85
C GLN A 60 10.93 -14.58 8.04
N SER A 61 11.74 -15.25 7.21
CA SER A 61 12.70 -14.59 6.31
C SER A 61 11.98 -13.79 5.21
N ASN A 62 10.91 -14.35 4.62
CA ASN A 62 10.08 -13.69 3.62
C ASN A 62 9.34 -12.43 4.14
N VAL A 63 9.14 -12.32 5.45
CA VAL A 63 8.53 -11.15 6.09
C VAL A 63 9.57 -10.09 6.47
N GLN A 64 10.84 -10.48 6.64
CA GLN A 64 11.94 -9.55 6.89
C GLN A 64 12.37 -8.79 5.63
N THR A 65 12.19 -9.39 4.45
CA THR A 65 12.30 -8.66 3.17
C THR A 65 11.20 -7.60 3.13
N LYS A 66 11.58 -6.35 3.36
CA LYS A 66 10.65 -5.22 3.38
C LYS A 66 9.95 -5.13 2.02
N SER A 67 8.66 -4.84 2.03
CA SER A 67 7.89 -4.57 0.80
C SER A 67 8.57 -3.50 -0.07
N GLU A 68 9.28 -2.54 0.54
CA GLU A 68 10.08 -1.53 -0.16
C GLU A 68 11.27 -2.08 -0.95
N ASP A 69 11.89 -3.16 -0.50
CA ASP A 69 13.03 -3.78 -1.19
C ASP A 69 12.53 -4.67 -2.33
N ILE A 70 11.39 -5.34 -2.15
CA ILE A 70 10.68 -6.01 -3.24
C ILE A 70 10.34 -5.00 -4.34
N LEU A 71 9.76 -3.85 -3.98
CA LEU A 71 9.42 -2.79 -4.95
C LEU A 71 10.63 -2.19 -5.68
N LYS A 72 11.84 -2.26 -5.10
CA LYS A 72 13.08 -1.82 -5.76
C LYS A 72 13.66 -2.90 -6.67
N ASP A 73 13.40 -4.18 -6.39
CA ASP A 73 13.79 -5.34 -7.20
C ASP A 73 12.78 -5.68 -8.31
N LEU A 74 11.72 -4.89 -8.47
CA LEU A 74 10.80 -4.99 -9.59
C LEU A 74 11.45 -4.39 -10.86
N ASP A 75 12.05 -5.25 -11.70
CA ASP A 75 12.42 -4.91 -13.08
C ASP A 75 11.23 -5.09 -14.05
N GLU A 76 11.36 -4.68 -15.32
CA GLU A 76 10.29 -4.65 -16.34
C GLU A 76 9.53 -5.99 -16.52
N THR A 77 10.12 -7.11 -16.08
CA THR A 77 9.57 -8.47 -16.17
C THR A 77 8.94 -8.99 -14.86
N GLY A 78 9.02 -8.25 -13.76
CA GLY A 78 8.24 -8.48 -12.54
C GLY A 78 9.01 -9.05 -11.34
N LEU A 79 10.13 -9.75 -11.53
CA LEU A 79 11.07 -10.19 -10.48
C LEU A 79 12.42 -10.49 -11.16
N ASP A 80 13.52 -9.84 -10.78
CA ASP A 80 14.85 -10.33 -11.16
C ASP A 80 15.11 -11.64 -10.41
N SER A 81 14.95 -12.77 -11.08
CA SER A 81 15.47 -14.04 -10.62
C SER A 81 16.98 -14.05 -10.85
N GLY A 82 17.71 -13.26 -10.07
CA GLY A 82 19.16 -13.25 -10.06
C GLY A 82 19.70 -14.52 -9.43
N SER A 83 19.98 -15.51 -10.30
CA SER A 83 20.82 -16.73 -10.13
C SER A 83 20.50 -17.73 -9.01
#